data_AF-A0A829N162-F1
#
_entry.id   AF-A0A829N162-F1
#
_cell.length_a   1.000
_cell.length_b   1.000
_cell.length_c   1.000
_cell.angle_alpha   90.00
_cell.angle_beta   90.00
_cell.angle_gamma   90.00
#
_symmetry.space_group_name_H-M   'P 1'
#
loop_
_entity.id
_entity.type
_entity.pdbx_description
1 polymer ?
#
loop_
_entity_poly.entity_id
_entity_poly.type
_entity_poly.pdbx_seq_one_letter_code
_entity_poly.pdbx_strand_id
1 'polypeptide(L)' 'MATLRYEVRREPDGTWAVFDVFTGQPAIVVGHPSVDLPDMEYAEELAAILNANDLKQRLSHGRLPGGLA' A
#
# COMPACT_ATOMS: atom_id res chain seq x y z
N MET A 1 16.93 2.92 -1.57
CA MET A 1 15.63 2.64 -2.22
C MET A 1 14.54 3.04 -1.24
N ALA A 2 13.53 3.80 -1.66
CA ALA A 2 12.40 4.12 -0.79
C ALA A 2 11.53 2.86 -0.62
N THR A 3 11.36 2.39 0.61
CA THR A 3 10.44 1.28 0.91
C THR A 3 9.01 1.73 0.66
N LEU A 4 8.33 1.03 -0.26
CA LEU A 4 6.89 1.16 -0.49
C LEU A 4 6.15 0.70 0.77
N ARG A 5 5.11 1.45 1.16
CA ARG A 5 4.30 1.14 2.33
C ARG A 5 3.25 0.09 2.03
N TYR A 6 2.73 0.08 0.81
CA TYR A 6 1.62 -0.76 0.43
C TYR A 6 2.06 -1.80 -0.59
N GLU A 7 1.70 -3.06 -0.35
CA GLU A 7 1.97 -4.18 -1.24
C GLU A 7 0.70 -4.99 -1.52
N VAL A 8 0.70 -5.63 -2.68
CA VAL A 8 -0.36 -6.54 -3.12
C VAL A 8 -0.01 -7.96 -2.71
N ARG A 9 -1.01 -8.71 -2.24
CA ARG A 9 -0.89 -10.13 -1.90
C ARG A 9 -2.09 -10.89 -2.41
N ARG A 10 -1.84 -12.10 -2.90
CA ARG A 10 -2.90 -13.05 -3.23
C ARG A 10 -3.29 -13.85 -1.98
N GLU A 11 -4.58 -13.90 -1.70
CA GLU A 11 -5.15 -14.64 -0.58
C GLU A 11 -5.41 -16.12 -0.95
N PRO A 12 -5.56 -17.02 0.05
CA PRO A 12 -5.77 -18.45 -0.18
C PRO A 12 -7.03 -18.80 -0.97
N ASP A 13 -8.05 -17.94 -0.93
CA ASP A 13 -9.29 -18.07 -1.69
C ASP A 13 -9.17 -17.63 -3.16
N GLY A 14 -7.99 -17.11 -3.55
CA GLY A 14 -7.68 -16.67 -4.89
C GLY A 14 -7.97 -15.20 -5.15
N THR A 15 -8.53 -14.47 -4.19
CA THR A 15 -8.71 -13.01 -4.24
C THR A 15 -7.39 -12.27 -3.95
N TRP A 16 -7.42 -10.95 -4.11
CA TRP A 16 -6.29 -10.07 -3.87
C TRP A 16 -6.58 -9.11 -2.73
N ALA A 17 -5.53 -8.67 -2.05
CA ALA A 17 -5.63 -7.69 -1.00
C ALA A 17 -4.40 -6.77 -1.00
N VAL A 18 -4.60 -5.53 -0.57
CA VAL A 18 -3.55 -4.53 -0.43
C VAL A 18 -3.28 -4.32 1.06
N PHE A 19 -2.03 -4.48 1.48
CA PHE A 19 -1.63 -4.41 2.89
C PHE A 19 -0.58 -3.34 3.12
N ASP A 20 -0.61 -2.75 4.31
CA ASP A 20 0.48 -1.94 4.82
C ASP A 20 1.59 -2.87 5.35
N VAL A 21 2.78 -2.81 4.74
CA VAL A 21 3.92 -3.67 5.07
C VAL A 21 4.47 -3.46 6.49
N PHE A 22 4.24 -2.29 7.09
CA PHE A 22 4.73 -1.99 8.44
C PHE A 22 3.80 -2.50 9.54
N THR A 23 2.50 -2.53 9.26
CA THR A 23 1.48 -2.96 10.25
C THR A 23 0.98 -4.37 9.99
N GLY A 24 1.13 -4.88 8.77
CA GLY A 24 0.55 -6.13 8.30
C GLY A 24 -0.97 -6.07 8.09
N GLN A 25 -1.61 -4.91 8.30
CA GLN A 25 -3.07 -4.76 8.18
C GLN A 25 -3.48 -4.39 6.75
N PRO A 26 -4.71 -4.75 6.33
CA PRO A 26 -5.27 -4.27 5.07
C PRO A 26 -5.26 -2.74 5.00
N ALA A 27 -4.98 -2.20 3.82
CA ALA A 27 -5.17 -0.79 3.55
C ALA A 27 -6.65 -0.44 3.72
N ILE A 28 -6.94 0.68 4.38
CA ILE A 28 -8.31 1.18 4.53
C ILE A 28 -8.53 2.29 3.50
N VAL A 29 -9.45 2.05 2.58
CA VAL A 29 -9.81 2.95 1.49
C VAL A 29 -11.28 3.31 1.62
N VAL A 30 -11.58 4.60 1.81
CA VAL A 30 -12.95 5.11 2.04
C VAL A 30 -13.65 4.40 3.22
N GLY A 31 -12.89 4.02 4.26
CA GLY A 31 -13.43 3.33 5.43
C GLY A 31 -13.60 1.81 5.27
N HIS A 32 -13.25 1.24 4.12
CA HIS A 32 -13.35 -0.18 3.84
C HIS A 32 -11.96 -0.83 3.71
N PRO A 33 -11.73 -2.03 4.27
CA PRO A 33 -10.51 -2.78 4.06
C PRO A 33 -10.40 -3.22 2.59
N SER A 34 -9.22 -3.04 2.00
CA SER A 34 -8.89 -3.46 0.64
C SER A 34 -8.56 -4.96 0.59
N VAL A 35 -9.56 -5.78 0.87
CA VAL A 35 -9.55 -7.25 0.83
C VAL A 35 -10.59 -7.76 -0.18
N ASP A 36 -10.56 -9.06 -0.47
CA ASP A 36 -11.50 -9.74 -1.38
C ASP A 36 -11.56 -9.11 -2.78
N LEU A 37 -10.44 -8.51 -3.24
CA LEU A 37 -10.38 -7.84 -4.54
C LEU A 37 -10.37 -8.91 -5.64
N PRO A 38 -11.27 -8.81 -6.64
CA PRO A 38 -11.43 -9.87 -7.64
C PRO A 38 -10.30 -9.89 -8.69
N ASP A 39 -9.54 -8.80 -8.80
CA ASP A 39 -8.63 -8.56 -9.91
C ASP A 39 -7.25 -8.09 -9.43
N MET A 40 -6.22 -8.65 -10.04
CA MET A 40 -4.82 -8.36 -9.72
C MET A 40 -4.43 -6.95 -10.15
N GLU A 41 -4.82 -6.55 -11.37
CA GLU A 41 -4.46 -5.25 -11.95
C GLU A 41 -5.08 -4.12 -11.12
N TYR A 42 -6.33 -4.30 -10.67
CA TYR A 42 -6.98 -3.40 -9.74
C TYR A 42 -6.24 -3.27 -8.41
N ALA A 43 -5.79 -4.39 -7.84
CA ALA A 43 -5.03 -4.37 -6.59
C ALA A 43 -3.66 -3.68 -6.75
N GLU A 44 -2.98 -3.92 -7.86
CA GLU A 44 -1.70 -3.28 -8.21
C GLU A 44 -1.84 -1.77 -8.43
N GLU A 45 -2.86 -1.34 -9.17
CA GLU A 45 -3.18 0.08 -9.36
C GLU A 45 -3.47 0.76 -8.02
N LEU A 46 -4.28 0.12 -7.17
CA LEU A 46 -4.60 0.65 -5.85
C LEU A 46 -3.36 0.80 -4.97
N ALA A 47 -2.48 -0.21 -4.96
CA ALA A 47 -1.21 -0.14 -4.23
C ALA A 47 -0.31 0.98 -4.76
N ALA A 48 -0.24 1.18 -6.08
CA ALA A 48 0.52 2.28 -6.68
C ALA A 48 0.01 3.66 -6.26
N ILE A 49 -1.32 3.87 -6.27
CA ILE A 49 -1.96 5.11 -5.82
C ILE A 49 -1.66 5.39 -4.35
N LEU A 50 -1.80 4.38 -3.49
CA LEU A 50 -1.57 4.52 -2.05
C LEU A 50 -0.10 4.84 -1.74
N ASN A 51 0.84 4.20 -2.44
CA ASN A 51 2.26 4.48 -2.30
C ASN A 51 2.65 5.87 -2.81
N ALA A 52 2.07 6.34 -3.92
CA ALA A 52 2.29 7.69 -4.40
C ALA A 52 1.80 8.74 -3.38
N ASN A 53 0.65 8.48 -2.74
CA ASN A 53 0.12 9.34 -1.67
C ASN A 53 1.01 9.33 -0.41
N ASP A 54 1.45 8.14 0.03
CA ASP A 54 2.39 8.02 1.16
C ASP A 54 3.71 8.76 0.88
N LEU A 55 4.27 8.65 -0.33
CA LEU A 55 5.45 9.40 -0.73
C LEU A 55 5.20 10.92 -0.69
N LYS A 56 4.07 11.38 -1.24
CA LYS A 56 3.69 12.80 -1.22
C LYS A 56 3.58 13.33 0.22
N GLN A 57 2.97 12.56 1.12
CA GLN A 57 2.84 12.92 2.53
C GLN A 57 4.22 12.98 3.21
N ARG A 58 5.08 11.97 3.00
CA ARG A 58 6.45 11.96 3.55
C ARG A 58 7.26 13.18 3.13
N LEU A 59 7.20 13.54 1.84
CA LEU A 59 7.86 14.73 1.32
C LEU A 59 7.28 16.02 1.91
N SER A 60 5.96 16.11 2.02
CA SER A 60 5.26 17.30 2.57
C SER A 60 5.57 17.50 4.06
N HIS A 61 5.75 16.40 4.81
CA HIS A 61 6.10 16.43 6.23
C HIS A 61 7.62 16.49 6.50
N GLY A 62 8.45 16.75 5.48
CA GLY A 62 9.91 16.83 5.64
C GLY A 62 10.59 15.51 6.03
N ARG A 63 9.88 14.39 5.96
CA ARG A 63 10.42 13.05 6.23
C ARG A 63 10.99 12.50 4.93
N LEU A 64 12.23 12.88 4.63
CA LEU A 64 12.95 12.33 3.47
C LEU A 64 13.03 10.80 3.59
N PRO A 65 12.74 10.05 2.52
CA PRO A 65 12.94 8.60 2.50
C PRO A 65 14.45 8.33 2.37
N GLY A 66 15.12 8.24 3.51
CA GLY A 66 16.54 7.91 3.60
C GLY A 66 17.32 8.84 4.52
N GLY A 67 17.12 8.69 5.83
CA GLY A 67 18.15 9.06 6.79
C GLY A 67 19.26 8.01 6.71
N LEU A 68 20.29 8.27 5.90
CA LEU A 68 21.55 7.55 5.98
C LEU A 68 22.28 8.06 7.22
N ALA A 69 22.40 7.19 8.23
CA ALA A 69 23.50 7.23 9.18
C ALA A 69 24.74 6.58 8.55
#